data_AF-F9P8Y2-F1
#
_entry.id   AF-F9P8Y2-F1
#
_cell.length_a   1.000
_cell.length_b   1.000
_cell.length_c   1.000
_cell.angle_alpha   90.00
_cell.angle_beta   90.00
_cell.angle_gamma   90.00
#
_symmetry.space_group_name_H-M   'P 1'
#
loop_
_entity.id
_entity.type
_entity.pdbx_description
1 polymer ?
#
loop_
_entity_poly.entity_id
_entity_poly.type
_entity_poly.pdbx_seq_one_letter_code
_entity_poly.pdbx_strand_id
1 'polypeptide(L)'
;MKYIRNQAFAYIHGHEVGGTNPGLLEALAQTDLNLVLGVDFNQQVAKETALYWDKKEDSLVALLHQVDKQSDFSDQGQAAKENMKENYTWEKIVGEYEELFLS
;
A
#
# COMPACT_ATOMS: atom_id res chain seq x y z
N MET A 1 -11.25 -13.41 -3.61
CA MET A 1 -10.78 -12.30 -2.76
C MET A 1 -10.81 -10.92 -3.44
N LYS A 2 -10.69 -10.79 -4.77
CA LYS A 2 -10.76 -9.48 -5.49
C LYS A 2 -11.95 -8.59 -5.08
N TYR A 3 -13.14 -9.18 -4.93
CA TYR A 3 -14.35 -8.42 -4.56
C TYR A 3 -14.34 -7.90 -3.12
N ILE A 4 -13.69 -8.59 -2.18
CA ILE A 4 -13.67 -8.17 -0.77
C ILE A 4 -12.79 -6.93 -0.61
N ARG A 5 -11.61 -6.91 -1.24
CA ARG A 5 -10.67 -5.78 -1.14
C ARG A 5 -11.18 -4.52 -1.84
N ASN A 6 -11.83 -4.67 -3.00
CA ASN A 6 -12.40 -3.56 -3.76
C ASN A 6 -13.73 -3.01 -3.20
N GLN A 7 -14.35 -3.70 -2.24
CA GLN A 7 -15.58 -3.23 -1.59
C GLN A 7 -15.38 -2.93 -0.11
N ALA A 8 -14.18 -3.16 0.41
CA ALA A 8 -13.81 -2.76 1.76
C ALA A 8 -13.61 -1.25 1.80
N PHE A 9 -14.08 -0.61 2.87
CA PHE A 9 -13.83 0.80 3.13
C PHE A 9 -12.32 1.10 3.24
N ALA A 10 -11.58 0.24 3.95
CA ALA A 10 -10.14 0.36 4.12
C ALA A 10 -9.47 -1.01 4.23
N TYR A 11 -8.18 -1.07 3.89
CA TYR A 11 -7.29 -2.20 4.18
C TYR A 11 -6.26 -1.81 5.23
N ILE A 12 -6.12 -2.61 6.29
CA ILE A 12 -5.11 -2.40 7.34
C ILE A 12 -3.96 -3.39 7.15
N HIS A 13 -2.74 -2.86 7.04
CA HIS A 13 -1.51 -3.64 6.90
C HIS A 13 -0.60 -3.47 8.12
N GLY A 14 -0.57 -4.47 9.00
CA GLY A 14 0.23 -4.46 10.23
C GLY A 14 1.50 -5.31 10.23
N HIS A 15 1.98 -5.76 9.06
CA HIS A 15 3.19 -6.59 9.02
C HIS A 15 4.44 -5.74 9.28
N GLU A 16 5.32 -6.27 10.11
CA GLU A 16 6.53 -5.58 10.60
C GLU A 16 7.83 -6.10 10.00
N VAL A 17 7.78 -7.22 9.26
CA VAL A 17 8.96 -7.87 8.66
C VAL A 17 8.62 -8.48 7.31
N GLY A 18 9.62 -8.56 6.45
CA GLY A 18 9.52 -9.09 5.09
C GLY A 18 9.45 -7.96 4.08
N GLY A 19 10.31 -8.00 3.05
CA GLY A 19 10.47 -6.93 2.05
C GLY A 19 9.20 -6.60 1.27
N THR A 20 9.16 -6.90 -0.03
CA THR A 20 7.95 -6.63 -0.82
C THR A 20 6.84 -7.62 -0.46
N ASN A 21 5.86 -7.19 0.33
CA ASN A 21 4.76 -8.04 0.79
C ASN A 21 3.66 -8.14 -0.31
N PRO A 22 3.35 -9.35 -0.84
CA PRO A 22 2.31 -9.51 -1.86
C PRO A 22 0.93 -9.02 -1.41
N GLY A 23 0.60 -9.19 -0.12
CA GLY A 23 -0.68 -8.75 0.43
C GLY A 23 -0.84 -7.22 0.45
N LEU A 24 0.28 -6.49 0.58
CA LEU A 24 0.32 -5.03 0.46
C LEU A 24 0.18 -4.59 -1.00
N LEU A 25 0.91 -5.24 -1.92
CA LEU A 25 0.79 -4.96 -3.37
C LEU A 25 -0.64 -5.16 -3.86
N GLU A 26 -1.27 -6.27 -3.47
CA GLU A 26 -2.66 -6.56 -3.81
C GLU A 26 -3.63 -5.51 -3.27
N ALA A 27 -3.38 -4.98 -2.07
CA ALA A 27 -4.23 -3.98 -1.45
C ALA A 27 -4.09 -2.62 -2.14
N LEU A 28 -2.86 -2.15 -2.38
CA LEU A 28 -2.58 -0.91 -3.10
C LEU A 28 -3.14 -0.94 -4.53
N ALA A 29 -3.20 -2.12 -5.16
CA ALA A 29 -3.76 -2.29 -6.49
C ALA A 29 -5.30 -2.33 -6.54
N GLN A 30 -5.99 -2.51 -5.40
CA GLN A 30 -7.42 -2.87 -5.38
C GLN A 30 -8.29 -2.10 -4.38
N THR A 31 -7.71 -1.46 -3.37
CA THR A 31 -8.42 -0.74 -2.30
C THR A 31 -8.06 0.73 -2.35
N ASP A 32 -9.06 1.61 -2.19
CA ASP A 32 -8.83 3.06 -2.26
C ASP A 32 -8.14 3.62 -1.01
N LEU A 33 -8.42 3.04 0.16
CA LEU A 33 -7.82 3.45 1.42
C LEU A 33 -6.96 2.33 2.01
N ASN A 34 -5.66 2.59 2.16
CA ASN A 34 -4.69 1.66 2.73
C ASN A 34 -4.05 2.29 3.97
N LEU A 35 -4.25 1.64 5.13
CA LEU A 35 -3.70 2.04 6.43
C LEU A 35 -2.52 1.12 6.77
N VAL A 36 -1.31 1.63 6.67
CA VAL A 36 -0.09 0.81 6.61
C VAL A 36 0.82 1.12 7.79
N LEU A 37 1.37 0.09 8.43
CA LEU A 37 2.39 0.28 9.46
C LEU A 37 3.63 0.94 8.86
N GLY A 38 4.06 2.06 9.44
CA GLY A 38 5.13 2.94 8.97
C GLY A 38 6.54 2.42 9.19
N VAL A 39 6.82 1.17 8.82
CA VAL A 39 8.15 0.58 8.76
C VAL A 39 8.78 0.77 7.38
N ASP A 40 10.11 0.86 7.31
CA ASP A 40 10.85 1.32 6.12
C ASP A 40 10.46 0.58 4.82
N PHE A 41 10.30 -0.75 4.88
CA PHE A 41 9.94 -1.55 3.70
C PHE A 41 8.52 -1.25 3.20
N ASN A 42 7.56 -1.03 4.11
CA ASN A 42 6.20 -0.64 3.73
C ASN A 42 6.18 0.77 3.12
N GLN A 43 7.01 1.67 3.64
CA GLN A 43 7.16 3.03 3.10
C GLN A 43 7.76 3.02 1.69
N GLN A 44 8.76 2.16 1.43
CA GLN A 44 9.33 1.99 0.10
C GLN A 44 8.31 1.50 -0.93
N VAL A 45 7.38 0.62 -0.52
CA VAL A 45 6.34 0.08 -1.40
C VAL A 45 5.19 1.06 -1.62
N ALA A 46 4.60 1.56 -0.54
CA ALA A 46 3.38 2.35 -0.59
C ALA A 46 3.62 3.85 -0.84
N LYS A 47 4.79 4.39 -0.49
CA LYS A 47 5.14 5.82 -0.67
C LYS A 47 4.04 6.74 -0.13
N GLU A 48 3.81 7.89 -0.76
CA GLU A 48 2.73 8.83 -0.39
C GLU A 48 1.31 8.34 -0.74
N THR A 49 1.14 7.08 -1.16
CA THR A 49 -0.16 6.54 -1.62
C THR A 49 -0.94 5.78 -0.53
N ALA A 50 -0.40 5.73 0.69
CA ALA A 50 -1.05 5.13 1.86
C ALA A 50 -1.02 6.08 3.06
N LEU A 51 -1.91 5.84 4.03
CA LEU A 51 -1.85 6.51 5.33
C LEU A 51 -1.08 5.63 6.31
N TYR A 52 -0.19 6.23 7.08
CA TYR A 52 0.69 5.50 7.97
C TYR A 52 0.28 5.62 9.43
N TRP A 53 0.47 4.52 10.17
CA TRP A 53 0.42 4.47 11.63
C TRP A 53 1.72 3.87 12.16
N ASP A 54 2.05 4.13 13.42
CA ASP A 54 3.24 3.58 14.09
C ASP A 54 2.86 2.77 15.33
N LYS A 55 3.85 2.16 15.99
CA LYS A 55 3.59 1.30 17.17
C LYS A 55 3.36 2.07 18.46
N LYS A 56 3.27 3.41 18.41
CA LYS A 56 2.92 4.18 19.60
C LYS A 56 1.48 3.85 19.98
N GLU A 57 1.22 3.89 21.28
CA GLU A 57 -0.12 3.73 21.82
C GLU A 57 -1.09 4.69 21.10
N ASP A 58 -2.29 4.17 20.77
CA ASP A 58 -3.37 4.88 20.08
C ASP A 58 -3.08 5.42 18.67
N SER A 59 -1.91 5.18 18.09
CA SER A 59 -1.55 5.67 16.73
C SER A 59 -2.55 5.19 15.66
N LEU A 60 -2.86 3.89 15.64
CA LEU A 60 -3.87 3.33 14.75
C LEU A 60 -5.29 3.82 15.10
N VAL A 61 -5.61 3.98 16.38
CA VAL A 61 -6.93 4.46 16.84
C VAL A 61 -7.16 5.89 16.36
N ALA A 62 -6.17 6.76 16.49
CA ALA A 62 -6.22 8.13 16.01
C ALA A 62 -6.41 8.18 14.48
N LEU A 63 -5.71 7.31 13.74
CA LEU A 63 -5.85 7.21 12.28
C LEU A 63 -7.26 6.73 11.89
N LEU A 64 -7.81 5.74 12.58
CA LEU A 64 -9.18 5.27 12.36
C LEU A 64 -10.21 6.40 12.56
N HIS A 65 -10.09 7.14 13.66
CA HIS A 65 -10.95 8.31 13.92
C HIS A 65 -10.78 9.44 12.91
N GLN A 66 -9.61 9.57 12.28
CA GLN A 66 -9.41 10.53 11.20
C GLN A 66 -10.14 10.09 9.93
N VAL A 67 -9.97 8.83 9.52
CA VAL A 67 -10.57 8.35 8.26
C VAL A 67 -12.09 8.19 8.35
N ASP A 68 -12.64 7.91 9.53
CA ASP A 68 -14.10 7.84 9.74
C ASP A 68 -14.82 9.19 9.49
N LYS A 69 -14.08 10.31 9.48
CA LYS A 69 -14.63 11.65 9.23
C LYS A 69 -14.74 11.98 7.74
N GLN A 70 -14.21 11.13 6.87
CA GLN A 70 -14.18 11.32 5.43
C GLN A 70 -14.76 10.09 4.74
N SER A 71 -15.46 10.31 3.62
CA SER A 71 -16.14 9.23 2.89
C SER A 71 -15.51 8.92 1.54
N ASP A 72 -14.61 9.77 1.04
CA ASP A 72 -14.06 9.67 -0.30
C ASP A 72 -12.53 9.62 -0.26
N PHE A 73 -11.98 8.55 -0.80
CA PHE A 73 -10.53 8.33 -0.92
C PHE A 73 -10.15 7.99 -2.37
N SER A 74 -11.00 8.34 -3.35
CA SER A 74 -10.79 7.97 -4.75
C SER A 74 -9.44 8.43 -5.29
N ASP A 75 -9.02 9.65 -4.95
CA ASP A 75 -7.76 10.23 -5.42
C ASP A 75 -6.55 9.48 -4.85
N GLN A 76 -6.61 9.15 -3.56
CA GLN A 76 -5.58 8.35 -2.91
C GLN A 76 -5.53 6.92 -3.49
N GLY A 77 -6.70 6.32 -3.72
CA GLY A 77 -6.83 5.02 -4.34
C GLY A 77 -6.29 4.97 -5.77
N GLN A 78 -6.57 6.01 -6.55
CA GLN A 78 -6.05 6.16 -7.90
C GLN A 78 -4.52 6.28 -7.89
N ALA A 79 -3.97 7.12 -7.02
CA ALA A 79 -2.52 7.25 -6.85
C ALA A 79 -1.86 5.92 -6.45
N ALA A 80 -2.47 5.15 -5.53
CA ALA A 80 -1.97 3.83 -5.13
C ALA A 80 -1.96 2.84 -6.30
N LYS A 81 -3.05 2.81 -7.08
CA LYS A 81 -3.17 1.95 -8.27
C LYS A 81 -2.16 2.34 -9.35
N GLU A 82 -1.92 3.62 -9.55
CA GLU A 82 -0.89 4.14 -10.47
C GLU A 82 0.51 3.72 -10.03
N ASN A 83 0.85 3.92 -8.74
CA ASN A 83 2.13 3.45 -8.19
C ASN A 83 2.34 1.95 -8.43
N MET A 84 1.31 1.11 -8.27
CA MET A 84 1.41 -0.33 -8.57
C MET A 84 1.63 -0.60 -10.06
N LYS A 85 0.89 0.06 -10.94
CA LYS A 85 1.01 -0.09 -12.40
C LYS A 85 2.37 0.37 -12.94
N GLU A 86 3.00 1.35 -12.29
CA GLU A 86 4.28 1.92 -12.75
C GLU A 86 5.51 1.22 -12.17
N ASN A 87 5.40 0.67 -10.96
CA ASN A 87 6.56 0.20 -10.20
C ASN A 87 6.56 -1.31 -9.93
N TYR A 88 5.40 -1.96 -9.97
CA TYR A 88 5.26 -3.36 -9.56
C TYR A 88 4.64 -4.21 -10.68
N THR A 89 5.21 -4.09 -11.89
CA THR A 89 4.87 -4.94 -13.04
C THR A 89 5.96 -5.98 -13.28
N TRP A 90 5.56 -7.12 -13.87
CA TRP A 90 6.51 -8.16 -14.23
C TRP A 90 7.51 -7.66 -15.27
N GLU A 91 7.03 -6.89 -16.24
CA GLU A 91 7.85 -6.34 -17.31
C GLU A 91 8.96 -5.44 -16.76
N LYS A 92 8.64 -4.55 -15.82
CA LYS A 92 9.64 -3.66 -15.21
C LYS A 92 10.64 -4.44 -14.36
N ILE A 93 10.15 -5.28 -13.45
CA ILE A 93 11.01 -6.01 -12.51
C ILE A 93 11.95 -6.94 -13.26
N VAL A 94 11.44 -7.69 -14.25
CA VAL A 94 12.29 -8.56 -15.09
C VAL A 94 13.33 -7.73 -15.83
N GLY A 95 12.94 -6.61 -16.44
CA GLY A 95 13.87 -5.72 -17.14
C GLY A 95 14.99 -5.17 -16.25
N GLU A 96 14.67 -4.76 -15.02
CA GLU A 96 15.66 -4.27 -14.04
C GLU A 96 16.67 -5.38 -13.66
N TYR A 97 16.22 -6.63 -13.52
CA TYR A 97 17.13 -7.77 -13.29
C TYR A 97 17.97 -8.09 -14.53
N GLU A 98 17.39 -8.04 -15.73
CA GLU A 98 18.13 -8.26 -16.99
C GLU A 98 19.25 -7.24 -17.16
N GLU A 99 18.98 -5.96 -16.90
CA GLU A 99 19.99 -4.89 -16.98
C GLU A 99 21.15 -5.14 -16.00
N LEU A 100 20.84 -5.52 -14.76
CA LEU A 100 21.86 -5.83 -13.74
C LEU A 100 22.76 -7.02 -14.11
N PHE A 101 22.21 -8.03 -14.79
CA PHE A 101 22.99 -9.20 -15.20
C PHE A 101 23.76 -9.02 -16.51
N LEU A 102 23.34 -8.08 -17.36
CA LEU A 102 23.97 -7.77 -18.63
C LEU A 102 24.98 -6.61 -18.56
N SER A 103 25.02 -5.88 -17.44
CA SER A 103 26.05 -4.88 -17.11
C SER A 103 27.36 -5.52 -16.64
#